data_AF-A0A4Q2V7X8-F1
#
_entry.id   AF-A0A4Q2V7X8-F1
#
_cell.length_a   1.000
_cell.length_b   1.000
_cell.length_c   1.000
_cell.angle_alpha   90.00
_cell.angle_beta   90.00
_cell.angle_gamma   90.00
#
_symmetry.space_group_name_H-M   'P 1'
#
loop_
_entity.id
_entity.type
_entity.pdbx_description
1 polymer ?
#
loop_
_entity_poly.entity_id
_entity_poly.type
_entity_poly.pdbx_seq_one_letter_code
_entity_poly.pdbx_strand_id
1 'polypeptide(L)'
;MEEIERLRKQSKEEQCLREAAEKRASASQPLSLNSYLETCHTLRLSIDVITDRSLTTQGDTTNPTGRFYPRRIVPWDAFPTKQEKDWADLAFSPSFAA
;
A
#
# COMPACT_ATOMS: atom_id res chain seq x y z
N MET A 1 -3.21 28.24 -40.35
CA MET A 1 -4.11 27.98 -39.21
C MET A 1 -3.97 26.54 -38.70
N GLU A 2 -4.01 25.52 -39.57
CA GLU A 2 -3.88 24.11 -39.18
C GLU A 2 -2.57 23.76 -38.46
N GLU A 3 -1.45 24.39 -38.83
CA GLU A 3 -0.15 24.12 -38.20
C GLU A 3 -0.09 24.65 -36.75
N ILE A 4 -0.72 25.79 -36.48
CA ILE A 4 -0.86 26.33 -35.12
C ILE A 4 -1.75 25.41 -34.27
N GLU A 5 -2.80 24.84 -34.87
CA GLU A 5 -3.69 23.92 -34.17
C GLU A 5 -3.02 22.57 -33.88
N ARG A 6 -2.22 22.06 -34.82
CA ARG A 6 -1.41 20.85 -34.67
C ARG A 6 -0.34 21.03 -33.58
N LEU A 7 0.35 22.17 -33.56
CA LEU A 7 1.32 22.52 -32.51
C LEU A 7 0.65 22.66 -31.13
N ARG A 8 -0.53 23.28 -31.06
CA ARG A 8 -1.31 23.37 -29.82
C ARG A 8 -1.75 21.99 -29.30
N LYS A 9 -2.13 21.08 -30.19
CA LYS A 9 -2.51 19.72 -29.83
C LYS A 9 -1.32 18.92 -29.29
N GLN A 10 -0.18 18.99 -29.98
CA GLN A 10 1.06 18.34 -29.54
C GLN A 10 1.55 18.87 -28.18
N SER A 11 1.53 20.19 -27.99
CA SER A 11 1.91 20.80 -26.71
C SER A 11 1.00 20.37 -25.55
N LYS A 12 -0.31 20.24 -25.79
CA LYS A 12 -1.25 19.73 -24.78
C LYS A 12 -1.01 18.25 -24.45
N GLU A 13 -0.80 17.42 -25.47
CA GLU A 13 -0.50 16.00 -25.28
C GLU A 13 0.80 15.81 -24.49
N GLU A 14 1.83 16.58 -24.81
CA GLU A 14 3.10 16.57 -24.09
C GLU A 14 2.93 17.04 -22.64
N GLN A 15 2.16 18.11 -22.40
CA GLN A 15 1.81 18.59 -21.07
C GLN A 15 1.11 17.50 -20.25
N CYS A 16 0.09 16.82 -20.82
CA CYS A 16 -0.62 15.75 -20.14
C CYS A 16 0.29 14.56 -19.81
N LEU A 17 1.21 14.20 -20.71
CA LEU A 17 2.18 13.13 -20.46
C LEU A 17 3.15 13.49 -19.34
N ARG A 18 3.63 14.74 -19.29
CA ARG A 18 4.48 15.24 -18.20
C ARG A 18 3.74 15.21 -16.87
N GLU A 19 2.53 15.74 -16.82
CA GLU A 19 1.70 15.74 -15.60
C GLU A 19 1.41 14.31 -15.10
N ALA A 20 1.13 13.37 -16.02
CA ALA A 20 0.93 11.97 -15.65
C ALA A 20 2.22 11.31 -15.12
N ALA A 21 3.37 11.65 -15.70
CA ALA A 21 4.67 11.18 -15.24
C ALA A 21 5.02 11.76 -13.86
N GLU A 22 4.80 13.06 -13.66
CA GLU A 22 5.01 13.75 -12.37
C GLU A 22 4.10 13.19 -11.28
N LYS A 23 2.82 12.94 -11.57
CA LYS A 23 1.90 12.29 -10.63
C LYS A 23 2.37 10.89 -10.23
N ARG A 24 2.84 10.08 -11.19
CA ARG A 24 3.40 8.75 -10.89
C ARG A 24 4.68 8.84 -10.06
N ALA A 25 5.55 9.80 -10.39
CA ALA A 25 6.79 10.03 -9.65
C ALA A 25 6.51 10.50 -8.22
N SER A 26 5.53 11.39 -8.04
CA SER A 26 5.08 11.87 -6.72
C SER A 26 4.49 10.74 -5.88
N ALA A 27 3.68 9.87 -6.48
CA ALA A 27 3.12 8.69 -5.80
C ALA A 27 4.18 7.64 -5.41
N SER A 28 5.38 7.71 -5.99
CA SER A 28 6.51 6.81 -5.70
C SER A 28 7.54 7.43 -4.76
N GLN A 29 7.30 8.65 -4.25
CA GLN A 29 8.18 9.27 -3.28
C GLN A 29 8.16 8.51 -1.95
N PRO A 30 9.28 8.48 -1.22
CA PRO A 30 9.28 8.00 0.15
C PRO A 30 8.23 8.74 0.99
N LEU A 31 7.54 7.99 1.86
CA LEU A 31 6.63 8.54 2.85
C LEU A 31 7.33 8.57 4.20
N SER A 32 7.04 9.58 5.01
CA SER A 32 7.39 9.54 6.43
C SER A 32 6.72 8.34 7.08
N LEU A 33 7.36 7.81 8.13
CA LEU A 33 6.82 6.68 8.87
C LEU A 33 5.37 6.92 9.33
N ASN A 34 5.08 8.12 9.84
CA ASN A 34 3.72 8.47 10.29
C ASN A 34 2.71 8.45 9.13
N SER A 35 3.04 9.07 8.00
CA SER A 35 2.13 9.09 6.84
C SER A 35 1.91 7.69 6.28
N TYR A 36 2.94 6.86 6.27
CA TYR A 36 2.85 5.46 5.88
C TYR A 36 1.94 4.65 6.82
N LEU A 37 2.12 4.79 8.14
CA LEU A 37 1.32 4.09 9.14
C LEU A 37 -0.16 4.51 9.07
N GLU A 38 -0.45 5.80 8.91
CA GLU A 38 -1.82 6.31 8.72
C GLU A 38 -2.49 5.75 7.46
N THR A 39 -1.75 5.69 6.36
CA THR A 39 -2.24 5.10 5.11
C THR A 39 -2.56 3.62 5.28
N CYS A 40 -1.68 2.87 5.96
CA CYS A 40 -1.91 1.46 6.27
C CYS A 40 -3.11 1.26 7.21
N HIS A 41 -3.28 2.14 8.20
CA HIS A 41 -4.42 2.09 9.12
C HIS A 41 -5.74 2.35 8.38
N THR A 42 -5.77 3.37 7.53
CA THR A 42 -6.92 3.69 6.68
C THR A 42 -7.29 2.51 5.77
N LEU A 43 -6.29 1.88 5.13
CA LEU A 43 -6.50 0.69 4.31
C LEU A 43 -7.02 -0.48 5.15
N ARG A 44 -6.47 -0.71 6.34
CA ARG A 44 -6.92 -1.76 7.25
C ARG A 44 -8.38 -1.59 7.63
N LEU A 45 -8.81 -0.35 7.88
CA LEU A 45 -10.19 -0.01 8.23
C LEU A 45 -11.15 -0.15 7.03
N SER A 46 -10.68 0.05 5.80
CA SER A 46 -11.50 -0.08 4.60
C SER A 46 -11.66 -1.52 4.10
N ILE A 47 -10.91 -2.47 4.65
CA ILE A 47 -11.03 -3.88 4.29
C ILE A 47 -12.22 -4.50 5.02
N ASP A 48 -13.24 -4.88 4.25
CA ASP A 48 -14.34 -5.69 4.74
C ASP A 48 -13.94 -7.18 4.80
N VAL A 49 -14.07 -7.77 5.98
CA VAL A 49 -13.83 -9.20 6.16
C VAL A 49 -15.04 -9.98 5.67
N ILE A 50 -14.89 -10.62 4.50
CA ILE A 50 -15.90 -11.55 3.98
C ILE A 50 -15.86 -12.82 4.84
N THR A 51 -16.89 -13.01 5.65
CA THR A 51 -17.08 -14.20 6.50
C THR A 51 -17.93 -15.28 5.82
N ASP A 52 -18.69 -14.90 4.79
CA ASP A 52 -19.46 -15.84 3.98
C ASP A 52 -18.52 -16.67 3.10
N ARG A 53 -18.38 -17.94 3.47
CA ARG A 53 -17.57 -18.91 2.75
C ARG A 53 -17.99 -19.04 1.28
N SER A 54 -19.26 -18.84 0.92
CA SER A 54 -19.69 -18.93 -0.48
C SER A 54 -19.08 -17.85 -1.39
N LEU A 55 -18.66 -16.73 -0.80
CA LEU A 55 -18.07 -15.57 -1.50
C LEU A 55 -16.54 -15.59 -1.47
N THR A 56 -15.92 -16.55 -0.78
CA THR A 56 -14.46 -16.72 -0.80
C THR A 56 -14.02 -17.51 -2.01
N THR A 57 -12.79 -17.32 -2.46
CA THR A 57 -12.18 -18.13 -3.52
C THR A 57 -12.22 -19.62 -3.12
N GLN A 58 -13.10 -20.40 -3.75
CA GLN A 58 -13.27 -21.84 -3.49
C GLN A 58 -12.19 -22.68 -4.18
N GLY A 59 -10.95 -22.20 -4.19
CA GLY A 59 -9.83 -22.98 -4.68
C GLY A 59 -9.70 -24.24 -3.81
N ASP A 60 -9.56 -25.40 -4.46
CA ASP A 60 -9.21 -26.61 -3.74
C ASP A 60 -7.93 -26.31 -2.96
N THR A 61 -7.98 -26.48 -1.63
CA THR A 61 -6.82 -26.15 -0.79
C THR A 61 -5.71 -27.05 -1.26
N THR A 62 -4.68 -26.49 -1.92
CA THR A 62 -3.55 -27.24 -2.45
C THR A 62 -3.12 -28.23 -1.39
N ASN A 63 -3.44 -29.52 -1.59
CA ASN A 63 -3.31 -30.53 -0.54
C ASN A 63 -1.85 -30.49 -0.08
N PRO A 64 -1.57 -29.97 1.13
CA PRO A 64 -0.21 -29.67 1.53
C PRO A 64 0.43 -30.95 2.08
N THR A 65 0.32 -32.04 1.34
CA THR A 65 0.89 -33.33 1.72
C THR A 65 2.40 -33.11 1.92
N GLY A 66 2.85 -33.27 3.18
CA GLY A 66 4.26 -33.10 3.57
C GLY A 66 4.71 -31.68 3.95
N ARG A 67 3.83 -30.68 4.07
CA ARG A 67 4.23 -29.34 4.56
C ARG A 67 3.95 -29.19 6.06
N PHE A 68 4.91 -28.65 6.80
CA PHE A 68 4.69 -28.24 8.19
C PHE A 68 3.73 -27.05 8.22
N TYR A 69 2.66 -27.16 9.00
CA TYR A 69 1.74 -26.06 9.26
C TYR A 69 1.54 -25.91 10.78
N PRO A 70 1.28 -24.68 11.26
CA PRO A 70 1.02 -24.45 12.67
C PRO A 70 -0.29 -25.15 13.07
N ARG A 71 -0.24 -26.01 14.10
CA ARG A 71 -1.43 -26.66 14.69
C ARG A 71 -2.18 -25.78 15.68
N ARG A 72 -1.53 -24.73 16.18
CA ARG A 72 -2.08 -23.82 17.17
C ARG A 72 -1.65 -22.40 16.84
N ILE A 73 -2.63 -21.55 16.57
CA ILE A 73 -2.45 -20.11 16.47
C ILE A 73 -2.79 -19.54 17.85
N VAL A 74 -1.88 -18.78 18.45
CA VAL A 74 -2.08 -18.15 19.76
C VAL A 74 -2.10 -16.62 19.59
N PRO A 75 -2.95 -15.90 20.34
CA PRO A 75 -2.89 -14.44 20.40
C PRO A 75 -1.52 -13.98 20.90
N TRP A 76 -1.03 -12.87 20.36
CA TRP A 76 0.18 -12.21 20.84
C TRP A 76 -0.21 -10.96 21.62
N ASP A 77 -0.49 -11.13 22.91
CA ASP A 77 -1.07 -10.07 23.76
C ASP A 77 -0.13 -8.88 23.95
N ALA A 78 1.18 -9.11 23.98
CA ALA A 78 2.20 -8.06 24.11
C ALA A 78 2.52 -7.33 22.79
N PHE A 79 1.89 -7.72 21.67
CA PHE A 79 2.20 -7.12 20.37
C PHE A 79 1.92 -5.62 20.32
N PRO A 80 0.76 -5.09 20.77
CA PRO A 80 0.48 -3.66 20.66
C PRO A 80 1.51 -2.80 21.40
N THR A 81 1.85 -3.16 22.63
CA THR A 81 2.83 -2.43 23.45
C THR A 81 4.25 -2.48 22.86
N LYS A 82 4.67 -3.63 22.32
CA LYS A 82 5.97 -3.73 21.65
C LYS A 82 6.02 -2.89 20.38
N GLN A 83 4.96 -2.98 19.58
CA GLN A 83 4.86 -2.24 18.33
C GLN A 83 4.88 -0.72 18.56
N GLU A 84 4.15 -0.22 19.56
CA GLU A 84 4.16 1.21 19.91
C GLU A 84 5.57 1.70 20.27
N LYS A 85 6.30 0.92 21.08
CA LYS A 85 7.69 1.23 21.42
C LYS A 85 8.59 1.27 20.18
N ASP A 86 8.51 0.25 19.34
CA ASP A 86 9.35 0.15 18.14
C ASP A 86 9.08 1.32 17.17
N TRP A 87 7.81 1.74 17.04
CA TRP A 87 7.44 2.91 16.24
C TRP A 87 7.90 4.22 16.85
N ALA A 88 7.81 4.39 18.17
CA ALA A 88 8.35 5.57 18.84
C ALA A 88 9.86 5.69 18.57
N ASP A 89 10.62 4.60 18.70
CA ASP A 89 12.06 4.59 18.44
C ASP A 89 12.38 4.93 16.97
N LEU A 90 11.60 4.39 16.02
CA LEU A 90 11.80 4.63 14.59
C LEU A 90 11.35 6.01 14.12
N ALA A 91 10.38 6.64 14.78
CA ALA A 91 9.89 7.98 14.43
C ALA A 91 10.96 9.07 14.57
N PHE A 92 11.94 8.87 15.47
CA PHE A 92 13.07 9.80 15.64
C PHE A 92 14.23 9.55 14.66
N SER A 93 14.18 8.46 13.88
CA SER A 93 15.24 8.13 12.94
C SER A 93 15.17 9.02 11.69
N PRO A 94 16.27 9.69 11.30
CA PRO A 94 16.31 10.54 10.10
C PRO A 94 15.93 9.81 8.81
N SER A 95 16.16 8.49 8.76
CA SER A 95 15.82 7.67 7.59
C SER A 95 14.31 7.55 7.35
N PHE A 96 13.48 7.94 8.31
CA PHE A 96 12.02 7.79 8.30
C PHE A 96 11.27 9.12 8.46
N ALA A 97 11.98 10.24 8.48
CA ALA A 97 11.45 11.58 8.71
C ALA A 97 11.02 12.33 7.42
N ALA A 98 11.25 11.74 6.24
CA ALA A 98 11.07 12.36 4.92
C ALA A 98 9.61 12.57 4.51
#